data_AF-A0A6M3MA40-F1
#
_entry.id   AF-A0A6M3MA40-F1
#
_cell.length_a   1.000
_cell.length_b   1.000
_cell.length_c   1.000
_cell.angle_alpha   90.00
_cell.angle_beta   90.00
_cell.angle_gamma   90.00
#
_symmetry.space_group_name_H-M   'P 1'
#
loop_
_entity.id
_entity.type
_entity.pdbx_description
1 polymer ?
#
loop_
_entity_poly.entity_id
_entity_poly.type
_entity_poly.pdbx_seq_one_letter_code
_entity_poly.pdbx_strand_id
1 'polypeptide(L)'
;MDPHIILILLTVVGAISVAILGWIESGENFDNRKFAASIERAILGGLVSALIFQGTKDPNIWTYVSAILVGAGIDVSGHRLSGAIDQISK
;
A
#
# COMPACT_ATOMS: atom_id res chain seq x y z
N MET A 1 20.03 9.08 5.82
CA MET A 1 19.09 8.11 5.24
C MET A 1 18.61 8.69 3.93
N ASP A 2 18.66 7.93 2.84
CA ASP A 2 18.22 8.39 1.51
C ASP A 2 16.72 8.76 1.58
N PRO A 3 16.31 9.96 1.13
CA PRO A 3 14.90 10.37 1.16
C PRO A 3 13.99 9.42 0.38
N HIS A 4 14.48 8.73 -0.66
CA HIS A 4 13.70 7.75 -1.40
C HIS A 4 13.36 6.53 -0.53
N ILE A 5 14.28 6.10 0.34
CA ILE A 5 14.01 5.04 1.32
C ILE A 5 12.89 5.47 2.26
N ILE A 6 12.89 6.73 2.71
CA ILE A 6 11.81 7.27 3.55
C ILE A 6 10.48 7.24 2.82
N LEU A 7 10.43 7.66 1.56
CA LEU A 7 9.21 7.67 0.75
C LEU A 7 8.68 6.24 0.53
N ILE A 8 9.56 5.26 0.26
CA ILE A 8 9.19 3.85 0.16
C ILE A 8 8.60 3.36 1.49
N LEU A 9 9.27 3.62 2.62
CA LEU A 9 8.76 3.21 3.93
C LEU A 9 7.39 3.84 4.24
N LEU A 10 7.20 5.12 3.92
CA LEU A 10 5.91 5.80 4.11
C LEU A 10 4.80 5.21 3.22
N THR A 11 5.12 4.80 2.00
CA THR A 11 4.14 4.09 1.15
C THR A 11 3.76 2.73 1.73
N VAL A 12 4.73 1.98 2.27
CA VAL A 12 4.43 0.71 2.98
C VAL A 12 3.54 0.99 4.19
N VAL A 13 3.84 2.02 4.99
CA VAL A 13 3.01 2.43 6.13
C VAL A 13 1.58 2.77 5.71
N GLY A 14 1.40 3.52 4.63
CA GLY A 14 0.08 3.87 4.10
C GLY A 14 -0.72 2.64 3.67
N ALA A 15 -0.08 1.72 2.94
CA ALA A 15 -0.70 0.48 2.48
C ALA A 15 -1.09 -0.43 3.67
N ILE A 16 -0.20 -0.62 4.65
CA ILE A 16 -0.49 -1.40 5.86
C ILE A 16 -1.64 -0.76 6.67
N SER A 17 -1.64 0.56 6.80
CA SER A 17 -2.69 1.27 7.55
C SER A 17 -4.07 1.01 6.95
N VAL A 18 -4.21 1.06 5.63
CA VAL A 18 -5.50 0.78 4.98
C VAL A 18 -5.85 -0.69 5.03
N ALA A 19 -4.88 -1.61 4.91
CA ALA A 19 -5.13 -3.03 5.10
C ALA A 19 -5.66 -3.35 6.51
N ILE A 20 -5.10 -2.71 7.55
CA ILE A 20 -5.58 -2.84 8.93
C ILE A 20 -6.99 -2.25 9.07
N LEU A 21 -7.22 -1.05 8.53
CA LEU A 21 -8.55 -0.41 8.59
C LEU A 21 -9.60 -1.26 7.87
N GLY A 22 -9.31 -1.77 6.68
CA GLY A 22 -10.21 -2.65 5.94
C GLY A 22 -10.52 -3.95 6.68
N TRP A 23 -9.54 -4.51 7.40
CA TRP A 23 -9.79 -5.66 8.28
C TRP A 23 -10.71 -5.29 9.45
N ILE A 24 -10.45 -4.17 10.15
CA ILE A 24 -11.29 -3.71 11.26
C ILE A 24 -12.72 -3.45 10.80
N GLU A 25 -12.90 -2.80 9.65
CA GLU A 25 -14.20 -2.49 9.06
C GLU A 25 -14.96 -3.74 8.60
N SER A 26 -14.25 -4.80 8.20
CA SER A 26 -14.87 -6.05 7.76
C SER A 26 -15.57 -6.82 8.89
N GLY A 27 -15.16 -6.61 10.15
CA GLY A 27 -15.63 -7.39 11.30
C GLY A 27 -15.23 -8.87 11.26
N GLU A 28 -14.36 -9.28 10.32
CA GLU A 28 -13.88 -10.65 10.22
C GLU A 28 -12.88 -10.99 11.34
N ASN A 29 -12.90 -12.24 11.80
CA ASN A 29 -11.84 -12.75 12.66
C ASN A 29 -10.48 -12.62 11.95
N PHE A 30 -9.44 -12.30 12.72
CA PHE A 30 -8.10 -12.18 12.18
C PHE A 30 -7.63 -13.50 11.54
N ASP A 31 -7.29 -13.45 10.26
CA ASP A 31 -6.73 -14.56 9.51
C ASP A 31 -5.31 -14.20 9.05
N ASN A 32 -4.33 -14.93 9.59
CA ASN A 32 -2.91 -14.73 9.28
C ASN A 32 -2.60 -14.78 7.78
N ARG A 33 -3.27 -15.66 7.02
CA ARG A 33 -3.04 -15.82 5.57
C ARG A 33 -3.57 -14.62 4.81
N LYS A 34 -4.77 -14.15 5.12
CA LYS A 34 -5.34 -12.94 4.52
C LYS A 34 -4.51 -11.71 4.87
N PHE A 35 -4.08 -11.59 6.13
CA PHE A 35 -3.25 -10.49 6.59
C PHE A 35 -1.87 -10.48 5.92
N ALA A 36 -1.21 -11.64 5.84
CA ALA A 36 0.08 -11.78 5.15
C ALA A 36 -0.01 -11.38 3.68
N ALA A 37 -1.09 -11.76 2.98
CA ALA A 37 -1.32 -11.32 1.60
C ALA A 37 -1.47 -9.79 1.48
N SER A 38 -2.06 -9.12 2.48
CA SER A 38 -2.12 -7.66 2.51
C SER A 38 -0.76 -7.02 2.77
N ILE A 39 0.07 -7.60 3.65
CA ILE A 39 1.45 -7.15 3.87
C ILE A 39 2.28 -7.31 2.60
N GLU A 40 2.14 -8.44 1.89
CA GLU A 40 2.84 -8.66 0.62
C GLU A 40 2.45 -7.63 -0.43
N ARG A 41 1.15 -7.33 -0.59
CA ARG A 41 0.69 -6.24 -1.46
C ARG A 41 1.21 -4.88 -1.03
N ALA A 42 1.29 -4.60 0.27
CA ALA A 42 1.86 -3.35 0.78
C ALA A 42 3.35 -3.22 0.44
N ILE A 43 4.12 -4.29 0.55
CA ILE A 43 5.54 -4.33 0.16
C ILE A 43 5.68 -4.12 -1.35
N LEU A 44 4.90 -4.83 -2.17
CA LEU A 44 4.90 -4.66 -3.62
C LEU A 44 4.50 -3.24 -4.02
N GLY A 45 3.50 -2.66 -3.36
CA GLY A 45 3.10 -1.26 -3.55
C GLY A 45 4.20 -0.28 -3.18
N GLY A 46 4.97 -0.56 -2.12
CA GLY A 46 6.15 0.20 -1.74
C GLY A 46 7.31 0.08 -2.74
N LEU A 47 7.46 -1.06 -3.40
CA LEU A 47 8.45 -1.21 -4.49
C LEU A 47 8.02 -0.46 -5.75
N VAL A 48 6.72 -0.50 -6.10
CA VAL A 48 6.18 0.28 -7.22
C VAL A 48 6.29 1.78 -6.95
N SER A 49 6.09 2.21 -5.70
CA SER A 49 6.23 3.62 -5.33
C SER A 49 7.67 4.13 -5.43
N ALA A 50 8.68 3.26 -5.33
CA ALA A 50 10.06 3.62 -5.62
C ALA A 50 10.21 4.19 -7.04
N LEU A 51 9.50 3.60 -8.01
CA LEU A 51 9.45 4.09 -9.40
C LEU A 51 8.70 5.43 -9.51
N ILE A 52 7.67 5.63 -8.69
CA ILE A 52 6.89 6.88 -8.65
C ILE A 52 7.76 8.02 -8.13
N PHE A 53 8.58 7.77 -7.10
CA PHE A 53 9.35 8.79 -6.41
C PHE A 53 10.81 8.93 -6.87
N GLN A 54 11.33 8.08 -7.76
CA GLN A 54 12.75 8.08 -8.18
C GLN A 54 13.26 9.43 -8.73
N GLY A 55 12.37 10.28 -9.25
CA GLY A 55 12.71 11.60 -9.78
C GLY A 55 12.72 12.71 -8.73
N THR A 56 12.37 12.41 -7.49
CA THR A 56 12.19 13.40 -6.42
C THR A 56 13.52 13.80 -5.83
N LYS A 57 14.01 14.99 -6.19
CA LYS A 57 15.30 15.50 -5.69
C LYS A 57 15.19 16.11 -4.29
N ASP A 58 14.16 16.91 -4.05
CA ASP A 58 13.97 17.64 -2.79
C ASP A 58 12.55 17.40 -2.24
N PRO A 59 12.33 16.29 -1.50
CA PRO A 59 11.02 15.98 -0.95
C PRO A 59 10.66 16.96 0.16
N ASN A 60 9.51 17.61 -0.01
CA ASN A 60 8.91 18.46 1.02
C ASN A 60 7.84 17.68 1.80
N ILE A 61 7.22 18.34 2.78
CA ILE A 61 6.17 17.71 3.61
C ILE A 61 5.04 17.08 2.78
N TRP A 62 4.65 17.71 1.67
CA TRP A 62 3.60 17.20 0.80
C TRP A 62 4.04 15.98 0.01
N THR A 63 5.33 15.83 -0.31
CA THR A 63 5.86 14.60 -0.90
C THR A 63 5.71 13.43 0.07
N TYR A 64 6.01 13.62 1.35
CA TYR A 64 5.87 12.58 2.38
C TYR A 64 4.40 12.22 2.63
N VAL A 65 3.50 13.21 2.68
CA VAL A 65 2.04 12.96 2.77
C VAL A 65 1.56 12.19 1.54
N SER A 66 2.01 12.58 0.35
CA SER A 66 1.66 11.90 -0.91
C SER A 66 2.15 10.46 -0.93
N ALA A 67 3.33 10.17 -0.38
CA ALA A 67 3.85 8.81 -0.26
C ALA A 67 2.91 7.91 0.55
N ILE A 68 2.42 8.38 1.70
CA ILE A 68 1.44 7.64 2.51
C ILE A 68 0.17 7.38 1.70
N LEU A 69 -0.35 8.41 1.01
CA LEU A 69 -1.59 8.31 0.22
C LEU A 69 -1.44 7.38 -1.00
N VAL A 70 -0.29 7.41 -1.67
CA VAL A 70 0.02 6.50 -2.78
C VAL A 70 0.01 5.06 -2.30
N GLY A 71 0.66 4.77 -1.18
CA GLY A 71 0.64 3.44 -0.58
C GLY A 71 -0.77 2.95 -0.26
N ALA A 72 -1.56 3.79 0.42
CA ALA A 72 -2.97 3.54 0.70
C ALA A 72 -3.79 3.25 -0.57
N GLY A 73 -3.63 4.09 -1.61
CA GLY A 73 -4.33 3.93 -2.87
C GLY A 73 -3.96 2.66 -3.65
N ILE A 74 -2.68 2.26 -3.62
CA ILE A 74 -2.21 1.03 -4.27
C ILE A 74 -2.86 -0.20 -3.62
N ASP A 75 -2.93 -0.28 -2.28
CA ASP A 75 -3.57 -1.43 -1.62
C ASP A 75 -5.08 -1.49 -1.94
N VAL A 76 -5.81 -0.38 -1.82
CA VAL A 76 -7.25 -0.32 -2.16
C VAL A 76 -7.49 -0.75 -3.60
N SER A 77 -6.66 -0.26 -4.53
CA SER A 77 -6.80 -0.59 -5.95
C SER A 77 -6.47 -2.05 -6.23
N GLY A 78 -5.39 -2.57 -5.62
CA GLY A 78 -4.99 -3.97 -5.74
C GLY A 78 -6.04 -4.93 -5.17
N HIS A 79 -6.62 -4.59 -4.03
CA HIS A 79 -7.70 -5.36 -3.43
C HIS A 79 -8.95 -5.40 -4.33
N ARG A 80 -9.37 -4.25 -4.88
CA ARG A 80 -10.49 -4.17 -5.83
C ARG A 80 -10.22 -4.94 -7.11
N LEU A 81 -9.01 -4.84 -7.66
CA LEU A 81 -8.62 -5.55 -8.88
C LEU A 81 -8.63 -7.07 -8.66
N SER A 82 -8.09 -7.54 -7.53
CA SER A 82 -8.14 -8.96 -7.15
C SER A 82 -9.58 -9.47 -7.09
N GLY A 83 -10.48 -8.73 -6.44
CA GLY A 83 -11.89 -9.09 -6.36
C GLY A 83 -12.58 -9.12 -7.72
N ALA A 84 -12.25 -8.18 -8.62
CA ALA A 84 -12.79 -8.16 -9.98
C ALA A 84 -12.30 -9.35 -10.83
N ILE A 85 -11.03 -9.73 -10.71
CA ILE A 85 -10.46 -10.91 -11.40
C ILE A 85 -11.15 -12.18 -10.90
N ASP A 86 -11.33 -12.32 -9.59
CA ASP A 86 -12.01 -13.48 -9.00
C ASP A 86 -13.45 -13.64 -9.54
N GLN A 87 -14.17 -12.53 -9.76
CA GLN A 87 -15.52 -12.55 -10.34
C GLN A 87 -15.56 -13.00 -11.81
N ILE A 88 -14.54 -12.66 -12.60
CA ILE A 88 -14.47 -13.02 -14.02
C ILE A 88 -14.05 -14.50 -14.19
N SER A 89 -13.27 -15.03 -13.25
CA SER A 89 -12.74 -16.40 -13.31
C SER A 89 -13.72 -17.51 -12.90
N LYS A 90 -14.91 -17.15 -12.40
CA LYS A 90 -15.98 -18.06 -11.98
C LYS A 90 -17.06 -18.16 -13.05
#